data_AF-A0A914UQF2-F1
#
_entry.id   AF-A0A914UQF2-F1
#
_cell.length_a   1.000
_cell.length_b   1.000
_cell.length_c   1.000
_cell.angle_alpha   90.00
_cell.angle_beta   90.00
_cell.angle_gamma   90.00
#
_symmetry.space_group_name_H-M   'P 1'
#
loop_
_entity.id
_entity.type
_entity.pdbx_description
1 polymer ?
#
loop_
_entity_poly.entity_id
_entity_poly.type
_entity_poly.pdbx_seq_one_letter_code
_entity_poly.pdbx_strand_id
1 'polypeptide(L)'
;MAKINCLISQAVMPLQRLLAIVGSAESHSEHPIASAITSFVKQFLKTEQWAQITKFRASAGNGIYCQVGAVEQLLTSAYDISLIEKLNRIGASTMLSSFDVQVIQSAFNEPAAYANALQPVDLSTFSVVIGNERWLEWNGIDVDEQTKSILSAEQHDGNISVLCAINGVAVAVLSVADQVKSEASLAVYLLQKMGLNVVLLTGDNARTARATAKQVGIKRVYAEVLPNHKQAKIKQLQNNRQQKVAMVGDGVNDSPALATANVGIAIAAGSDVAIESAGIVLVKNDLLDVVVAIDLSKRTTNRIRWNFLFAIIYNAVSIPIAAGVFRPFGFAIQPWMAAAAMAMSSVSVVSSSLLLKLYKKPTRMSLMTREFYAHEAKLLLATDDDVIVQRGMDDMDMHFDPSSSMMSLVSTLRGSTQSMFSTRSHRDGRVQLLTSPAKRHLGESDALTSTDEYTDVSSDQYWSTEGDFVV
;
A
#
# COMPACT_ATOMS: atom_id res chain seq x y z
N MET A 1 -12.70 -6.49 -7.82
CA MET A 1 -13.98 -7.16 -8.08
C MET A 1 -14.83 -6.11 -8.76
N ALA A 2 -15.28 -6.36 -9.97
CA ALA A 2 -16.19 -5.42 -10.64
C ALA A 2 -17.63 -5.89 -10.41
N LYS A 3 -18.52 -4.96 -10.09
CA LYS A 3 -19.96 -5.21 -10.06
C LYS A 3 -20.60 -4.37 -11.13
N ILE A 4 -21.41 -5.01 -11.96
CA ILE A 4 -22.17 -4.34 -13.00
C ILE A 4 -23.63 -4.52 -12.64
N ASN A 5 -24.27 -3.42 -12.27
CA ASN A 5 -25.70 -3.41 -12.02
C ASN A 5 -26.41 -2.92 -13.28
N CYS A 6 -27.00 -3.85 -14.02
CA CYS A 6 -27.77 -3.55 -15.23
C CYS A 6 -29.18 -3.11 -14.82
N LEU A 7 -29.55 -1.89 -15.21
CA LEU A 7 -30.85 -1.29 -14.91
C LEU A 7 -31.90 -1.65 -15.97
N ILE A 8 -31.46 -2.17 -17.13
CA ILE A 8 -32.30 -2.45 -18.30
C ILE A 8 -32.32 -3.95 -18.59
N SER A 9 -33.44 -4.45 -19.13
CA SER A 9 -33.56 -5.84 -19.56
C SER A 9 -32.60 -6.19 -20.69
N GLN A 10 -32.04 -7.40 -20.62
CA GLN A 10 -31.22 -7.99 -21.68
C GLN A 10 -31.96 -8.12 -23.03
N ALA A 11 -33.30 -8.11 -23.01
CA ALA A 11 -34.11 -8.10 -24.22
C ALA A 11 -33.96 -6.79 -25.03
N VAL A 12 -33.71 -5.67 -24.35
CA VAL A 12 -33.52 -4.35 -24.97
C VAL A 12 -32.05 -4.14 -25.34
N MET A 13 -31.15 -4.39 -24.39
CA MET A 13 -29.71 -4.29 -24.62
C MET A 13 -28.97 -5.49 -24.03
N PRO A 14 -28.45 -6.40 -24.87
CA PRO A 14 -27.64 -7.51 -24.41
C PRO A 14 -26.39 -7.01 -23.66
N LEU A 15 -26.00 -7.70 -22.59
CA LEU A 15 -24.84 -7.35 -21.76
C LEU A 15 -23.56 -7.15 -22.60
N GLN A 16 -23.37 -7.96 -23.64
CA GLN A 16 -22.21 -7.86 -24.54
C GLN A 16 -22.18 -6.53 -25.30
N ARG A 17 -23.34 -6.08 -25.78
CA ARG A 17 -23.46 -4.81 -26.50
C ARG A 17 -23.19 -3.65 -25.54
N LEU A 18 -23.76 -3.70 -24.33
CA LEU A 18 -23.49 -2.73 -23.28
C LEU A 18 -21.97 -2.65 -22.96
N LEU A 19 -21.33 -3.79 -22.73
CA LEU A 19 -19.90 -3.84 -22.41
C LEU A 19 -19.03 -3.37 -23.57
N ALA A 20 -19.36 -3.71 -24.82
CA ALA A 20 -18.64 -3.24 -25.99
C ALA A 20 -18.73 -1.70 -26.14
N ILE A 21 -19.90 -1.12 -25.88
CA ILE A 21 -20.12 0.33 -25.91
C ILE A 21 -19.30 1.02 -24.80
N VAL A 22 -19.44 0.55 -23.56
CA VAL A 22 -18.78 1.11 -22.37
C VAL A 22 -17.26 0.98 -22.47
N GLY A 23 -16.74 -0.22 -22.81
CA GLY A 23 -15.31 -0.45 -22.95
C GLY A 23 -14.70 0.37 -24.08
N SER A 24 -15.44 0.56 -25.19
CA SER A 24 -14.99 1.48 -26.24
C SER A 24 -14.97 2.92 -25.74
N ALA A 25 -16.01 3.39 -25.06
CA ALA A 25 -16.07 4.75 -24.52
C ALA A 25 -14.91 5.07 -23.57
N GLU A 26 -14.56 4.15 -22.67
CA GLU A 26 -13.48 4.29 -21.70
C GLU A 26 -12.08 4.05 -22.29
N SER A 27 -11.96 3.52 -23.51
CA SER A 27 -10.65 3.25 -24.13
C SER A 27 -9.79 4.50 -24.35
N HIS A 28 -10.41 5.68 -24.44
CA HIS A 28 -9.74 6.97 -24.62
C HIS A 28 -9.56 7.75 -23.31
N SER A 29 -9.97 7.16 -22.18
CA SER A 29 -9.84 7.77 -20.85
C SER A 29 -8.59 7.25 -20.16
N GLU A 30 -7.79 8.16 -19.60
CA GLU A 30 -6.57 7.82 -18.85
C GLU A 30 -6.85 7.50 -17.38
N HIS A 31 -8.11 7.58 -16.95
CA HIS A 31 -8.49 7.38 -15.55
C HIS A 31 -8.26 5.91 -15.12
N PRO A 32 -7.79 5.62 -13.90
CA PRO A 32 -7.59 4.24 -13.42
C PRO A 32 -8.85 3.35 -13.52
N ILE A 33 -10.03 3.93 -13.23
CA ILE A 33 -11.33 3.27 -13.42
C ILE A 33 -11.53 2.83 -14.88
N ALA A 34 -11.16 3.68 -15.84
CA ALA A 34 -11.26 3.39 -17.26
C ALA A 34 -10.35 2.22 -17.66
N SER A 35 -9.13 2.19 -17.13
CA SER A 35 -8.20 1.08 -17.32
C SER A 35 -8.75 -0.25 -16.76
N ALA A 36 -9.39 -0.20 -15.59
CA ALA A 36 -10.05 -1.38 -15.01
C ALA A 36 -11.23 -1.88 -15.85
N ILE A 37 -12.10 -0.97 -16.31
CA ILE A 37 -13.25 -1.29 -17.17
C ILE A 37 -12.79 -1.86 -18.51
N THR A 38 -11.85 -1.20 -19.18
CA THR A 38 -11.34 -1.62 -20.50
C THR A 38 -10.63 -2.97 -20.42
N SER A 39 -9.79 -3.20 -19.40
CA SER A 39 -9.13 -4.49 -19.16
C SER A 39 -10.15 -5.61 -18.95
N PHE A 40 -11.19 -5.35 -18.15
CA PHE A 40 -12.28 -6.30 -17.95
C PHE A 40 -13.03 -6.61 -19.26
N VAL A 41 -13.41 -5.59 -20.02
CA VAL A 41 -14.16 -5.76 -21.28
C VAL A 41 -13.33 -6.51 -22.32
N LYS A 42 -12.03 -6.21 -22.46
CA LYS A 42 -11.12 -6.97 -23.35
C LYS A 42 -11.09 -8.45 -23.00
N GLN A 43 -10.96 -8.76 -21.72
CA GLN A 43 -10.91 -10.14 -21.24
C GLN A 43 -12.26 -10.86 -21.44
N PHE A 44 -13.37 -10.16 -21.22
CA PHE A 44 -14.73 -10.71 -21.35
C PHE A 44 -15.12 -10.96 -22.82
N LEU A 45 -14.87 -9.98 -23.70
CA LEU A 45 -15.20 -10.06 -25.13
C LEU A 45 -14.10 -10.77 -25.95
N LYS A 46 -12.94 -11.07 -25.35
CA LYS A 46 -11.76 -11.65 -26.03
C LYS A 46 -11.38 -10.88 -27.30
N THR A 47 -11.46 -9.55 -27.26
CA THR A 47 -11.13 -8.68 -28.39
C THR A 47 -10.10 -7.64 -27.96
N GLU A 48 -9.19 -7.31 -28.88
CA GLU A 48 -8.22 -6.21 -28.72
C GLU A 48 -8.66 -4.95 -29.48
N GLN A 49 -9.73 -5.03 -30.27
CA GLN A 49 -10.21 -3.93 -31.11
C GLN A 49 -11.38 -3.20 -30.43
N TRP A 50 -11.35 -1.87 -30.52
CA TRP A 50 -12.41 -0.99 -30.02
C TRP A 50 -13.27 -0.42 -31.14
N ALA A 51 -14.48 -0.03 -30.80
CA ALA A 51 -15.40 0.62 -31.71
C ALA A 51 -14.95 2.07 -32.00
N GLN A 52 -15.43 2.66 -33.09
CA GLN A 52 -14.99 4.01 -33.50
C GLN A 52 -15.56 5.06 -32.56
N ILE A 53 -14.71 5.94 -32.01
CA ILE A 53 -15.16 6.98 -31.08
C ILE A 53 -15.10 8.35 -31.77
N THR A 54 -16.15 9.13 -31.57
CA THR A 54 -16.27 10.50 -32.08
C THR A 54 -16.77 11.42 -30.95
N LYS A 55 -16.49 12.73 -31.05
CA LYS A 55 -16.91 13.76 -30.08
C LYS A 55 -16.58 13.43 -28.61
N PHE A 56 -15.40 12.88 -28.35
CA PHE A 56 -14.94 12.61 -26.98
C PHE A 56 -14.74 13.93 -26.20
N ARG A 57 -15.28 13.99 -24.99
CA ARG A 57 -15.13 15.09 -24.04
C ARG A 57 -14.95 14.49 -22.65
N ALA A 58 -13.92 14.96 -21.94
CA ALA A 58 -13.69 14.59 -20.54
C ALA A 58 -13.84 15.85 -19.66
N SER A 59 -14.45 15.68 -18.49
CA SER A 59 -14.55 16.71 -17.46
C SER A 59 -13.93 16.18 -16.18
N ALA A 60 -12.84 16.82 -15.74
CA ALA A 60 -12.13 16.45 -14.53
C ALA A 60 -13.08 16.47 -13.31
N GLY A 61 -13.06 15.39 -12.52
CA GLY A 61 -13.91 15.21 -11.34
C GLY A 61 -15.37 14.83 -11.64
N ASN A 62 -15.77 14.74 -12.91
CA ASN A 62 -17.14 14.43 -13.30
C ASN A 62 -17.25 13.13 -14.11
N GLY A 63 -16.61 13.06 -15.27
CA GLY A 63 -16.75 11.92 -16.17
C GLY A 63 -16.43 12.22 -17.63
N ILE A 64 -16.88 11.32 -18.51
CA ILE A 64 -16.69 11.39 -19.96
C ILE A 64 -18.02 11.42 -20.71
N TYR A 65 -17.98 12.02 -21.90
CA TYR A 65 -19.04 12.00 -22.91
C TYR A 65 -18.41 11.64 -24.25
N CYS A 66 -19.01 10.70 -24.99
CA CYS A 66 -18.56 10.39 -26.34
C CYS A 66 -19.68 9.81 -27.21
N GLN A 67 -19.43 9.73 -28.51
CA GLN A 67 -20.27 9.02 -29.46
C GLN A 67 -19.54 7.79 -29.97
N VAL A 68 -20.08 6.61 -29.68
CA VAL A 68 -19.50 5.31 -30.03
C VAL A 68 -20.20 4.76 -31.27
N GLY A 69 -19.44 4.57 -32.34
CA GLY A 69 -19.89 4.08 -33.63
C GLY A 69 -19.45 2.66 -33.95
N ALA A 70 -20.15 1.99 -34.88
CA ALA A 70 -19.74 0.70 -35.47
C ALA A 70 -19.59 -0.48 -34.49
N VAL A 71 -20.35 -0.51 -33.40
CA VAL A 71 -20.29 -1.55 -32.36
C VAL A 71 -20.56 -2.96 -32.90
N GLU A 72 -21.45 -3.10 -33.89
CA GLU A 72 -21.79 -4.41 -34.48
C GLU A 72 -20.60 -5.09 -35.19
N GLN A 73 -19.66 -4.30 -35.72
CA GLN A 73 -18.43 -4.84 -36.34
C GLN A 73 -17.53 -5.50 -35.30
N LEU A 74 -17.46 -4.92 -34.10
CA LEU A 74 -16.72 -5.47 -32.95
C LEU A 74 -17.38 -6.77 -32.46
N LEU A 75 -18.71 -6.79 -32.31
CA LEU A 75 -19.43 -7.97 -31.82
C LEU A 75 -19.37 -9.16 -32.79
N THR A 76 -19.29 -8.90 -34.11
CA THR A 76 -19.14 -9.96 -35.12
C THR A 76 -17.82 -10.74 -34.98
N SER A 77 -16.78 -10.13 -34.42
CA SER A 77 -15.47 -10.75 -34.20
C SER A 77 -15.35 -11.57 -32.90
N ALA A 78 -16.30 -11.41 -31.96
CA ALA A 78 -16.19 -11.86 -30.56
C ALA A 78 -17.09 -13.07 -30.20
N TYR A 79 -17.47 -13.90 -31.17
CA TYR A 79 -18.51 -14.93 -31.00
C TYR A 79 -18.05 -16.16 -30.20
N ASP A 80 -18.23 -16.10 -28.88
CA ASP A 80 -18.23 -17.28 -28.01
C ASP A 80 -19.66 -17.51 -27.45
N ILE A 81 -20.45 -18.32 -28.16
CA ILE A 81 -21.89 -18.56 -27.95
C ILE A 81 -22.18 -19.26 -26.59
N SER A 82 -21.17 -19.91 -25.99
CA SER A 82 -21.32 -20.79 -24.83
C SER A 82 -21.49 -20.07 -23.47
N LEU A 83 -21.00 -18.84 -23.33
CA LEU A 83 -21.19 -18.02 -22.11
C LEU A 83 -22.58 -17.37 -22.08
N ILE A 84 -23.16 -17.10 -23.26
CA ILE A 84 -24.43 -16.41 -23.45
C ILE A 84 -25.61 -17.26 -22.94
N GLU A 85 -25.61 -18.56 -23.25
CA GLU A 85 -26.67 -19.47 -22.77
C GLU A 85 -26.66 -19.65 -21.24
N LYS A 86 -25.49 -19.49 -20.60
CA LYS A 86 -25.37 -19.54 -19.13
C LYS A 86 -25.87 -18.27 -18.46
N LEU A 87 -25.61 -17.10 -19.05
CA LEU A 87 -26.09 -15.80 -18.53
C LEU A 87 -27.58 -15.58 -18.76
N ASN A 88 -28.15 -16.06 -19.88
CA ASN A 88 -29.58 -15.94 -20.19
C ASN A 88 -30.49 -16.83 -19.30
N ARG A 89 -29.95 -17.85 -18.62
CA ARG A 89 -30.74 -18.84 -17.87
C ARG A 89 -30.83 -18.58 -16.36
N ILE A 90 -30.08 -17.64 -15.79
CA ILE A 90 -29.92 -17.53 -14.33
C ILE A 90 -30.21 -16.10 -13.88
N GLY A 91 -31.26 -15.92 -13.08
CA GLY A 91 -31.75 -14.63 -12.63
C GLY A 91 -30.93 -13.95 -11.51
N ALA A 92 -31.25 -12.66 -11.34
CA ALA A 92 -30.94 -11.69 -10.28
C ALA A 92 -29.47 -11.36 -9.98
N SER A 93 -28.57 -12.32 -9.78
CA SER A 93 -27.15 -12.04 -9.53
C SER A 93 -26.29 -13.22 -9.92
N THR A 94 -25.46 -13.06 -10.96
CA THR A 94 -24.53 -14.10 -11.40
C THR A 94 -23.09 -13.67 -11.14
N MET A 95 -22.39 -14.47 -10.32
CA MET A 95 -20.94 -14.40 -10.21
C MET A 95 -20.32 -15.10 -11.43
N LEU A 96 -19.68 -14.33 -12.30
CA LEU A 96 -18.78 -14.87 -13.32
C LEU A 96 -17.47 -15.22 -12.64
N SER A 97 -17.39 -16.44 -12.08
CA SER A 97 -16.23 -16.92 -11.31
C SER A 97 -14.91 -16.94 -12.09
N SER A 98 -14.97 -16.89 -13.43
CA SER A 98 -13.78 -16.79 -14.29
C SER A 98 -13.22 -15.36 -14.37
N PHE A 99 -13.98 -14.35 -13.96
CA PHE A 99 -13.65 -12.93 -14.13
C PHE A 99 -13.85 -12.09 -12.85
N ASP A 100 -14.23 -12.71 -11.72
CA ASP A 100 -14.57 -12.03 -10.46
C ASP A 100 -15.50 -10.83 -10.63
N VAL A 101 -16.51 -11.00 -11.48
CA VAL A 101 -17.52 -9.99 -11.74
C VAL A 101 -18.90 -10.48 -11.34
N GLN A 102 -19.58 -9.66 -10.53
CA GLN A 102 -20.98 -9.87 -10.20
C GLN A 102 -21.83 -9.02 -11.13
N VAL A 103 -22.60 -9.68 -11.99
CA VAL A 103 -23.63 -9.00 -12.77
C VAL A 103 -24.94 -9.11 -12.00
N ILE A 104 -25.46 -7.97 -11.55
CA ILE A 104 -26.75 -7.87 -10.88
C ILE A 104 -27.72 -7.32 -11.91
N GLN A 105 -28.83 -8.02 -12.10
CA GLN A 105 -29.88 -7.57 -12.99
C GLN A 105 -31.03 -7.05 -12.15
N SER A 106 -31.05 -5.74 -11.96
CA SER A 106 -32.11 -5.05 -11.26
C SER A 106 -32.99 -4.37 -12.31
N ALA A 107 -33.74 -5.20 -13.04
CA ALA A 107 -34.70 -4.73 -14.03
C ALA A 107 -35.85 -4.02 -13.30
N PHE A 108 -35.76 -2.70 -13.18
CA PHE A 108 -36.84 -1.88 -12.65
C PHE A 108 -37.77 -1.49 -13.80
N ASN A 109 -39.05 -1.24 -13.46
CA ASN A 109 -40.14 -0.94 -14.39
C ASN A 109 -39.66 -0.16 -15.61
N GLU A 110 -39.62 -0.80 -16.78
CA GLU A 110 -39.22 -0.15 -18.02
C GLU A 110 -40.37 0.77 -18.50
N PRO A 111 -40.30 2.11 -18.38
CA PRO A 111 -41.18 2.95 -19.17
C PRO A 111 -40.92 2.66 -20.64
N ALA A 112 -41.98 2.49 -21.43
CA ALA A 112 -41.91 2.23 -22.88
C ALA A 112 -41.06 3.26 -23.65
N ALA A 113 -40.75 4.41 -23.05
CA ALA A 113 -39.82 5.42 -23.53
C ALA A 113 -38.36 4.91 -23.68
N TYR A 114 -37.88 4.02 -22.81
CA TYR A 114 -36.50 3.50 -22.88
C TYR A 114 -36.28 2.58 -24.08
N ALA A 115 -37.26 1.75 -24.41
CA ALA A 115 -37.19 0.88 -25.58
C ALA A 115 -37.10 1.68 -26.91
N ASN A 116 -37.69 2.88 -26.97
CA ASN A 116 -37.63 3.75 -28.14
C ASN A 116 -36.36 4.60 -28.19
N ALA A 117 -35.82 5.05 -27.04
CA ALA A 117 -34.58 5.84 -26.98
C ALA A 117 -33.31 4.99 -27.22
N LEU A 118 -33.36 3.70 -26.87
CA LEU A 118 -32.26 2.75 -27.05
C LEU A 118 -32.30 2.02 -28.40
N GLN A 119 -33.38 2.20 -29.17
CA GLN A 119 -33.39 1.89 -30.58
C GLN A 119 -32.45 2.88 -31.31
N PRO A 120 -31.63 2.42 -32.25
CA PRO A 120 -30.68 3.28 -32.96
C PRO A 120 -31.44 4.37 -33.72
N VAL A 121 -31.35 5.60 -33.23
CA VAL A 121 -32.04 6.78 -33.81
C VAL A 121 -31.51 7.10 -35.21
N ASP A 122 -30.26 6.73 -35.50
CA ASP A 122 -29.67 6.70 -36.84
C ASP A 122 -28.61 5.60 -36.90
N LEU A 123 -28.46 4.97 -38.07
CA LEU A 123 -27.52 3.88 -38.32
C LEU A 123 -26.14 4.15 -37.68
N SER A 124 -25.73 3.22 -36.80
CA SER A 124 -24.35 2.98 -36.33
C SER A 124 -23.78 3.76 -35.15
N THR A 125 -24.44 4.76 -34.53
CA THR A 125 -23.82 5.54 -33.42
C THR A 125 -24.66 5.64 -32.14
N PHE A 126 -24.00 5.49 -30.99
CA PHE A 126 -24.57 5.59 -29.64
C PHE A 126 -23.97 6.80 -28.90
N SER A 127 -24.79 7.64 -28.30
CA SER A 127 -24.32 8.70 -27.38
C SER A 127 -24.11 8.09 -25.99
N VAL A 128 -22.90 8.18 -25.44
CA VAL A 128 -22.52 7.54 -24.19
C VAL A 128 -22.03 8.59 -23.20
N VAL A 129 -22.55 8.52 -21.98
CA VAL A 129 -22.16 9.39 -20.86
C VAL A 129 -21.80 8.48 -19.69
N ILE A 130 -20.57 8.60 -19.17
CA ILE A 130 -20.11 7.83 -18.01
C ILE A 130 -19.56 8.80 -16.97
N GLY A 131 -20.03 8.72 -15.73
CA GLY A 131 -19.56 9.63 -14.68
C GLY A 131 -20.37 9.59 -13.39
N ASN A 132 -20.18 10.63 -12.58
CA ASN A 132 -20.96 10.85 -11.36
C ASN A 132 -22.40 11.33 -11.68
N GLU A 133 -23.26 11.38 -10.66
CA GLU A 133 -24.66 11.83 -10.78
C GLU A 133 -24.77 13.23 -11.41
N ARG A 134 -23.95 14.19 -10.95
CA ARG A 134 -23.94 15.58 -11.46
C ARG A 134 -23.64 15.64 -12.96
N TRP A 135 -22.75 14.77 -13.44
CA TRP A 135 -22.38 14.70 -14.85
C TRP A 135 -23.56 14.23 -15.72
N LEU A 136 -24.33 13.26 -15.25
CA LEU A 136 -25.53 12.81 -15.95
C LEU A 136 -26.61 13.91 -15.96
N GLU A 137 -26.83 14.59 -14.84
CA GLU A 137 -27.78 15.70 -14.74
C GLU A 137 -27.41 16.86 -15.68
N TRP A 138 -26.13 17.22 -15.78
CA TRP A 138 -25.64 18.25 -16.71
C TRP A 138 -25.83 17.88 -18.19
N ASN A 139 -25.85 16.58 -18.51
CA ASN A 139 -26.14 16.09 -19.85
C ASN A 139 -27.66 15.86 -20.07
N GLY A 140 -28.51 16.27 -19.12
CA GLY A 140 -29.97 16.19 -19.22
C GLY A 140 -30.53 14.78 -19.03
N ILE A 141 -29.79 13.90 -18.37
CA ILE A 141 -30.21 12.52 -18.09
C ILE A 141 -30.82 12.48 -16.68
N ASP A 142 -32.09 12.09 -16.60
CA ASP A 142 -32.77 11.88 -15.32
C ASP A 142 -32.35 10.52 -14.72
N VAL A 143 -32.03 10.52 -13.43
CA VAL A 143 -31.55 9.34 -12.71
C VAL A 143 -32.57 8.98 -11.64
N ASP A 144 -33.21 7.83 -11.79
CA ASP A 144 -34.21 7.34 -10.84
C ASP A 144 -33.66 7.21 -9.42
N GLU A 145 -34.50 7.48 -8.42
CA GLU A 145 -34.15 7.40 -6.99
C GLU A 145 -33.63 5.99 -6.59
N GLN A 146 -34.12 4.95 -7.26
CA GLN A 146 -33.63 3.58 -7.04
C GLN A 146 -32.19 3.39 -7.55
N THR A 147 -31.86 3.97 -8.70
CA THR A 147 -30.49 3.97 -9.24
C THR A 147 -29.56 4.77 -8.33
N LYS A 148 -30.01 5.91 -7.80
CA LYS A 148 -29.28 6.69 -6.79
C LYS A 148 -29.04 5.87 -5.53
N SER A 149 -30.04 5.11 -5.07
CA SER A 149 -29.91 4.24 -3.90
C SER A 149 -28.85 3.13 -4.11
N ILE A 150 -28.82 2.50 -5.29
CA ILE A 150 -27.81 1.49 -5.65
C ILE A 150 -26.41 2.11 -5.70
N LEU A 151 -26.28 3.24 -6.37
CA LEU A 151 -25.01 3.97 -6.45
C LEU A 151 -24.51 4.31 -5.05
N SER A 152 -25.38 4.85 -4.21
CA SER A 152 -25.05 5.22 -2.84
C SER A 152 -24.70 4.00 -1.98
N ALA A 153 -25.36 2.85 -2.18
CA ALA A 153 -25.07 1.63 -1.44
C ALA A 153 -23.69 1.06 -1.82
N GLU A 154 -23.36 1.02 -3.11
CA GLU A 154 -22.06 0.55 -3.58
C GLU A 154 -20.92 1.50 -3.17
N GLN A 155 -21.14 2.82 -3.25
CA GLN A 155 -20.20 3.82 -2.72
C GLN A 155 -20.07 3.71 -1.20
N HIS A 156 -21.16 3.42 -0.50
CA HIS A 156 -21.16 3.22 0.94
C HIS A 156 -20.36 1.98 1.33
N ASP A 157 -20.34 0.94 0.48
CA ASP A 157 -19.50 -0.26 0.64
C ASP A 157 -18.03 -0.02 0.27
N GLY A 158 -17.67 1.21 -0.11
CA GLY A 158 -16.29 1.59 -0.42
C GLY A 158 -15.88 1.31 -1.86
N ASN A 159 -16.84 0.95 -2.72
CA ASN A 159 -16.58 0.72 -4.13
C ASN A 159 -16.58 2.05 -4.89
N ILE A 160 -15.72 2.15 -5.90
CA ILE A 160 -15.73 3.27 -6.80
C ILE A 160 -16.81 3.00 -7.84
N SER A 161 -17.93 3.72 -7.74
CA SER A 161 -19.09 3.51 -8.60
C SER A 161 -19.35 4.69 -9.53
N VAL A 162 -19.55 4.39 -10.81
CA VAL A 162 -19.89 5.35 -11.87
C VAL A 162 -21.19 4.95 -12.55
N LEU A 163 -21.98 5.93 -12.96
CA LEU A 163 -23.19 5.74 -13.75
C LEU A 163 -22.84 5.73 -15.23
N CYS A 164 -23.51 4.86 -15.98
CA CYS A 164 -23.41 4.79 -17.43
C CYS A 164 -24.78 5.04 -18.05
N ALA A 165 -24.86 6.00 -18.96
CA ALA A 165 -26.03 6.31 -19.75
C ALA A 165 -25.75 6.20 -21.25
N ILE A 166 -26.74 5.68 -21.99
CA ILE A 166 -26.69 5.52 -23.44
C ILE A 166 -27.94 6.17 -24.04
N ASN A 167 -27.77 7.01 -25.06
CA ASN A 167 -28.83 7.74 -25.74
C ASN A 167 -29.79 8.48 -24.79
N GLY A 168 -29.25 9.10 -23.74
CA GLY A 168 -30.04 9.86 -22.77
C GLY A 168 -30.71 9.01 -21.67
N VAL A 169 -30.42 7.71 -21.61
CA VAL A 169 -31.02 6.77 -20.65
C VAL A 169 -29.95 6.17 -19.76
N ALA A 170 -30.15 6.19 -18.43
CA ALA A 170 -29.27 5.49 -17.49
C ALA A 170 -29.42 3.95 -17.67
N VAL A 171 -28.35 3.27 -18.08
CA VAL A 171 -28.37 1.84 -18.43
C VAL A 171 -27.75 0.96 -17.36
N ALA A 172 -26.70 1.45 -16.70
CA ALA A 172 -25.97 0.65 -15.72
C ALA A 172 -25.25 1.47 -14.65
N VAL A 173 -25.04 0.85 -13.50
CA VAL A 173 -24.09 1.29 -12.48
C VAL A 173 -22.88 0.36 -12.55
N LEU A 174 -21.71 0.92 -12.82
CA LEU A 174 -20.44 0.20 -12.87
C LEU A 174 -19.70 0.49 -11.57
N SER A 175 -19.46 -0.54 -10.77
CA SER A 175 -18.72 -0.41 -9.51
C SER A 175 -17.42 -1.21 -9.61
N VAL A 176 -16.31 -0.58 -9.30
CA VAL A 176 -15.00 -1.20 -9.23
C VAL A 176 -14.54 -1.17 -7.78
N ALA A 177 -14.28 -2.35 -7.23
CA ALA A 177 -13.67 -2.52 -5.92
C ALA A 177 -12.22 -2.96 -6.10
N ASP A 178 -11.32 -2.36 -5.33
CA ASP A 178 -9.96 -2.85 -5.24
C ASP A 178 -9.95 -4.24 -4.59
N GLN A 179 -9.16 -5.16 -5.15
CA GLN A 179 -9.07 -6.51 -4.61
C GLN A 179 -7.88 -6.64 -3.70
N VAL A 180 -8.17 -7.14 -2.52
CA VAL A 180 -7.17 -7.78 -1.68
C VAL A 180 -6.49 -8.91 -2.47
N LYS A 181 -5.16 -8.85 -2.55
CA LYS A 181 -4.35 -9.89 -3.21
C LYS A 181 -4.63 -11.27 -2.57
N SER A 182 -4.71 -12.31 -3.41
CA SER A 182 -5.03 -13.68 -2.98
C SER A 182 -4.09 -14.22 -1.88
N GLU A 183 -2.83 -13.77 -1.91
CA GLU A 183 -1.77 -14.13 -0.98
C GLU A 183 -1.75 -13.30 0.31
N ALA A 184 -2.54 -12.22 0.40
CA ALA A 184 -2.48 -11.29 1.53
C ALA A 184 -2.88 -11.98 2.85
N SER A 185 -3.96 -12.77 2.84
CA SER A 185 -4.42 -13.52 4.01
C SER A 185 -3.35 -14.50 4.52
N LEU A 186 -2.68 -15.20 3.59
CA LEU A 186 -1.57 -16.09 3.90
C LEU A 186 -0.37 -15.34 4.45
N ALA A 187 0.00 -14.20 3.85
CA ALA A 187 1.12 -13.38 4.31
C ALA A 187 0.88 -12.88 5.74
N VAL A 188 -0.30 -12.32 6.04
CA VAL A 188 -0.65 -11.82 7.38
C VAL A 188 -0.68 -12.95 8.40
N TYR A 189 -1.27 -14.10 8.06
CA TYR A 189 -1.23 -15.27 8.94
C TYR A 189 0.21 -15.71 9.29
N LEU A 190 1.10 -15.75 8.30
CA LEU A 190 2.50 -16.13 8.54
C LEU A 190 3.24 -15.10 9.39
N LEU A 191 3.03 -13.80 9.15
CA LEU A 191 3.61 -12.74 9.96
C LEU A 191 3.15 -12.83 11.41
N GLN A 192 1.85 -13.05 11.64
CA GLN A 192 1.29 -13.28 12.97
C GLN A 192 1.85 -14.55 13.62
N LYS A 193 1.97 -15.65 12.87
CA LYS A 193 2.59 -16.90 13.34
C LYS A 193 4.07 -16.72 13.70
N MET A 194 4.77 -15.78 13.05
CA MET A 194 6.15 -15.39 13.39
C MET A 194 6.23 -14.50 14.65
N GLY A 195 5.10 -14.20 15.30
CA GLY A 195 5.00 -13.38 16.51
C GLY A 195 4.96 -11.88 16.23
N LEU A 196 4.69 -11.45 15.00
CA LEU A 196 4.63 -10.04 14.64
C LEU A 196 3.21 -9.50 14.80
N ASN A 197 3.10 -8.26 15.26
CA ASN A 197 1.84 -7.54 15.29
C ASN A 197 1.63 -6.83 13.95
N VAL A 198 0.56 -7.18 13.23
CA VAL A 198 0.24 -6.63 11.91
C VAL A 198 -0.85 -5.58 12.08
N VAL A 199 -0.64 -4.42 11.47
CA VAL A 199 -1.53 -3.25 11.54
C VAL A 199 -1.71 -2.71 10.12
N LEU A 200 -2.95 -2.44 9.72
CA LEU A 200 -3.28 -1.81 8.45
C LEU A 200 -3.29 -0.28 8.62
N LEU A 201 -2.62 0.44 7.72
CA LEU A 201 -2.56 1.90 7.72
C LEU A 201 -2.94 2.42 6.33
N THR A 202 -4.17 2.93 6.18
CA THR A 202 -4.71 3.36 4.89
C THR A 202 -5.30 4.78 4.93
N GLY A 203 -5.30 5.44 3.77
CA GLY A 203 -6.02 6.68 3.52
C GLY A 203 -7.50 6.47 3.20
N ASP A 204 -7.92 5.23 2.96
CA ASP A 204 -9.30 4.89 2.62
C ASP A 204 -10.27 5.10 3.78
N ASN A 205 -11.55 5.13 3.44
CA ASN A 205 -12.65 5.17 4.40
C ASN A 205 -12.55 4.01 5.41
N ALA A 206 -12.86 4.30 6.68
CA ALA A 206 -12.89 3.32 7.75
C ALA A 206 -13.73 2.07 7.48
N ARG A 207 -14.78 2.14 6.66
CA ARG A 207 -15.60 0.97 6.32
C ARG A 207 -14.87 0.03 5.35
N THR A 208 -14.29 0.57 4.26
CA THR A 208 -13.49 -0.18 3.29
C THR A 208 -12.29 -0.84 3.97
N ALA A 209 -11.57 -0.05 4.78
CA ALA A 209 -10.43 -0.52 5.54
C ALA A 209 -10.79 -1.66 6.51
N ARG A 210 -11.97 -1.59 7.15
CA ARG A 210 -12.50 -2.66 8.01
C ARG A 210 -12.77 -3.94 7.23
N ALA A 211 -13.43 -3.84 6.08
CA ALA A 211 -13.77 -4.98 5.24
C ALA A 211 -12.50 -5.69 4.74
N THR A 212 -11.52 -4.93 4.25
CA THR A 212 -10.21 -5.44 3.82
C THR A 212 -9.46 -6.12 4.97
N ALA A 213 -9.40 -5.47 6.14
CA ALA A 213 -8.73 -6.04 7.31
C ALA A 213 -9.38 -7.34 7.79
N LYS A 214 -10.72 -7.43 7.75
CA LYS A 214 -11.46 -8.65 8.10
C LYS A 214 -11.15 -9.80 7.14
N GLN A 215 -11.14 -9.53 5.84
CA GLN A 215 -10.84 -10.53 4.82
C GLN A 215 -9.42 -11.12 4.97
N VAL A 216 -8.47 -10.30 5.41
CA VAL A 216 -7.06 -10.71 5.57
C VAL A 216 -6.75 -11.24 6.99
N GLY A 217 -7.55 -10.88 7.99
CA GLY A 217 -7.33 -11.25 9.40
C GLY A 217 -6.47 -10.25 10.20
N ILE A 218 -6.53 -8.96 9.85
CA ILE A 218 -5.86 -7.87 10.58
C ILE A 218 -6.81 -7.34 11.65
N LYS A 219 -6.32 -7.24 12.91
CA LYS A 219 -7.14 -6.81 14.06
C LYS A 219 -7.19 -5.30 14.28
N ARG A 220 -6.13 -4.59 13.87
CA ARG A 220 -5.96 -3.15 14.12
C ARG A 220 -5.79 -2.41 12.81
N VAL A 221 -6.64 -1.41 12.60
CA VAL A 221 -6.70 -0.62 11.37
C VAL A 221 -6.71 0.86 11.72
N TYR A 222 -5.90 1.61 11.01
CA TYR A 222 -5.91 3.06 11.01
C TYR A 222 -6.37 3.52 9.63
N ALA A 223 -7.54 4.13 9.57
CA ALA A 223 -8.18 4.56 8.33
C ALA A 223 -8.27 6.09 8.24
N GLU A 224 -8.52 6.60 7.03
CA GLU A 224 -8.63 8.04 6.76
C GLU A 224 -7.37 8.81 7.18
N VAL A 225 -6.20 8.19 7.01
CA VAL A 225 -4.92 8.75 7.46
C VAL A 225 -4.20 9.47 6.33
N LEU A 226 -3.94 10.77 6.53
CA LEU A 226 -3.12 11.59 5.62
C LEU A 226 -1.65 11.13 5.60
N PRO A 227 -0.88 11.38 4.53
CA PRO A 227 0.54 10.98 4.45
C PRO A 227 1.41 11.46 5.62
N ASN A 228 1.18 12.69 6.10
CA ASN A 228 1.88 13.25 7.28
C ASN A 228 1.50 12.51 8.58
N HIS A 229 0.25 12.08 8.67
CA HIS A 229 -0.26 11.35 9.84
C HIS A 229 0.30 9.92 9.87
N LYS A 230 0.55 9.29 8.70
CA LYS A 230 1.20 7.98 8.61
C LYS A 230 2.57 7.99 9.30
N GLN A 231 3.39 9.01 9.03
CA GLN A 231 4.69 9.18 9.69
C GLN A 231 4.58 9.39 11.20
N ALA A 232 3.67 10.26 11.64
CA ALA A 232 3.44 10.53 13.04
C ALA A 232 3.04 9.26 13.79
N LYS A 233 2.19 8.44 13.16
CA LYS A 233 1.76 7.16 13.73
C LYS A 233 2.89 6.15 13.84
N ILE A 234 3.74 6.05 12.83
CA ILE A 234 4.95 5.21 12.89
C ILE A 234 5.85 5.65 14.05
N LYS A 235 6.09 6.96 14.22
CA LYS A 235 6.87 7.48 15.37
C LYS A 235 6.21 7.15 16.71
N GLN A 236 4.88 7.26 16.80
CA GLN A 236 4.15 6.87 18.01
C GLN A 236 4.34 5.38 18.33
N LEU A 237 4.22 4.51 17.33
CA LEU A 237 4.43 3.07 17.49
C LEU A 237 5.89 2.74 17.87
N GLN A 238 6.87 3.49 17.36
CA GLN A 238 8.28 3.35 17.72
C GLN A 238 8.59 3.83 19.14
N ASN A 239 7.89 4.87 19.62
CA ASN A 239 8.09 5.43 20.96
C ASN A 239 7.58 4.49 22.07
N ASN A 240 6.66 3.58 21.74
CA ASN A 240 6.30 2.49 22.63
C ASN A 240 7.53 1.57 22.80
N ARG A 241 8.14 1.61 24.00
CA ARG A 241 9.51 1.16 24.36
C ARG A 241 9.96 -0.26 23.96
N GLN A 242 9.17 -1.04 23.23
CA GLN A 242 9.49 -2.42 22.85
C GLN A 242 9.17 -2.78 21.39
N GLN A 243 8.78 -1.83 20.53
CA GLN A 243 8.36 -2.15 19.16
C GLN A 243 9.33 -1.57 18.12
N LYS A 244 9.88 -2.44 17.29
CA LYS A 244 10.53 -2.05 16.03
C LYS A 244 9.48 -2.13 14.93
N VAL A 245 9.34 -1.05 14.17
CA VAL A 245 8.31 -0.93 13.14
C VAL A 245 8.94 -1.16 11.77
N ALA A 246 8.43 -2.15 11.05
CA ALA A 246 8.65 -2.29 9.62
C ALA A 246 7.42 -1.75 8.89
N MET A 247 7.62 -0.87 7.91
CA MET A 247 6.56 -0.33 7.05
C MET A 247 6.67 -1.00 5.69
N VAL A 248 5.53 -1.43 5.14
CA VAL A 248 5.44 -1.99 3.80
C VAL A 248 4.54 -1.07 2.97
N GLY A 249 4.96 -0.71 1.77
CA GLY A 249 4.19 0.15 0.87
C GLY A 249 4.72 0.09 -0.56
N ASP A 250 4.04 0.71 -1.49
CA ASP A 250 4.34 0.64 -2.94
C ASP A 250 4.52 2.02 -3.60
N GLY A 251 4.13 3.12 -2.93
CA GLY A 251 3.95 4.41 -3.59
C GLY A 251 4.76 5.62 -3.10
N VAL A 252 4.60 6.73 -3.84
CA VAL A 252 5.09 8.08 -3.51
C VAL A 252 4.49 8.55 -2.18
N ASN A 253 3.21 8.26 -1.95
CA ASN A 253 2.46 8.67 -0.76
C ASN A 253 3.00 8.04 0.54
N ASP A 254 3.63 6.87 0.44
CA ASP A 254 4.20 6.14 1.58
C ASP A 254 5.70 6.33 1.72
N SER A 255 6.37 6.97 0.76
CA SER A 255 7.81 7.17 0.80
C SER A 255 8.28 7.87 2.10
N PRO A 256 7.61 8.92 2.60
CA PRO A 256 7.96 9.51 3.89
C PRO A 256 7.74 8.57 5.09
N ALA A 257 6.71 7.72 5.03
CA ALA A 257 6.40 6.74 6.06
C ALA A 257 7.44 5.59 6.06
N LEU A 258 7.84 5.11 4.88
CA LEU A 258 8.89 4.12 4.66
C LEU A 258 10.23 4.58 5.23
N ALA A 259 10.61 5.84 4.98
CA ALA A 259 11.85 6.44 5.50
C ALA A 259 11.84 6.61 7.03
N THR A 260 10.66 6.82 7.62
CA THR A 260 10.51 6.99 9.08
C THR A 260 10.55 5.65 9.83
N ALA A 261 10.17 4.55 9.17
CA ALA A 261 10.16 3.22 9.77
C ALA A 261 11.58 2.74 10.13
N ASN A 262 11.70 1.76 11.04
CA ASN A 262 13.01 1.17 11.31
C ASN A 262 13.50 0.35 10.13
N VAL A 263 12.56 -0.23 9.36
CA VAL A 263 12.82 -0.88 8.08
C VAL A 263 11.65 -0.53 7.15
N GLY A 264 11.90 0.26 6.12
CA GLY A 264 10.97 0.46 5.02
C GLY A 264 11.13 -0.66 3.98
N ILE A 265 10.03 -1.26 3.56
CA ILE A 265 9.98 -2.31 2.53
C ILE A 265 9.08 -1.82 1.40
N ALA A 266 9.66 -1.56 0.23
CA ALA A 266 8.91 -1.22 -0.98
C ALA A 266 8.49 -2.50 -1.73
N ILE A 267 7.25 -2.57 -2.18
CA ILE A 267 6.74 -3.64 -3.05
C ILE A 267 6.77 -3.19 -4.52
N ALA A 268 7.20 -4.09 -5.40
CA ALA A 268 7.34 -3.89 -6.85
C ALA A 268 8.43 -2.85 -7.21
N ALA A 269 8.56 -2.57 -8.51
CA ALA A 269 9.13 -1.31 -8.98
C ALA A 269 8.12 -0.20 -8.64
N GLY A 270 7.96 0.09 -7.35
CA GLY A 270 7.25 1.27 -6.89
C GLY A 270 7.86 2.53 -7.51
N SER A 271 7.23 3.68 -7.28
CA SER A 271 7.79 4.94 -7.75
C SER A 271 9.26 5.09 -7.35
N ASP A 272 10.06 5.77 -8.17
CA ASP A 272 11.49 5.95 -7.89
C ASP A 272 11.74 6.52 -6.48
N VAL A 273 10.79 7.35 -6.00
CA VAL A 273 10.78 7.91 -4.65
C VAL A 273 10.65 6.84 -3.55
N ALA A 274 9.82 5.82 -3.77
CA ALA A 274 9.64 4.71 -2.83
C ALA A 274 10.88 3.80 -2.80
N ILE A 275 11.52 3.59 -3.95
CA ILE A 275 12.76 2.81 -4.07
C ILE A 275 13.91 3.49 -3.33
N GLU A 276 14.04 4.82 -3.43
CA GLU A 276 15.07 5.57 -2.72
C GLU A 276 14.85 5.62 -1.20
N SER A 277 13.58 5.65 -0.78
CA SER A 277 13.20 5.79 0.63
C SER A 277 13.22 4.47 1.42
N ALA A 278 13.16 3.32 0.74
CA ALA A 278 13.06 2.00 1.38
C ALA A 278 14.42 1.32 1.58
N GLY A 279 14.58 0.63 2.72
CA GLY A 279 15.77 -0.17 3.00
C GLY A 279 15.77 -1.55 2.31
N ILE A 280 14.60 -2.05 1.92
CA ILE A 280 14.41 -3.30 1.18
C ILE A 280 13.45 -3.03 0.04
N VAL A 281 13.80 -3.47 -1.17
CA VAL A 281 12.94 -3.36 -2.37
C VAL A 281 12.63 -4.75 -2.90
N LEU A 282 11.35 -5.08 -2.97
CA LEU A 282 10.86 -6.34 -3.50
C LEU A 282 10.58 -6.19 -5.00
N VAL A 283 11.42 -6.82 -5.83
CA VAL A 283 11.32 -6.72 -7.29
C VAL A 283 10.00 -7.29 -7.85
N LYS A 284 9.44 -8.30 -7.17
CA LYS A 284 8.19 -8.95 -7.58
C LYS A 284 7.01 -8.38 -6.79
N ASN A 285 5.86 -8.31 -7.45
CA ASN A 285 4.61 -7.92 -6.82
C ASN A 285 3.97 -9.11 -6.06
N ASP A 286 4.69 -9.72 -5.10
CA ASP A 286 4.21 -10.83 -4.26
C ASP A 286 4.42 -10.52 -2.77
N LEU A 287 3.33 -10.43 -2.00
CA LEU A 287 3.37 -10.10 -0.57
C LEU A 287 4.10 -11.15 0.26
N LEU A 288 4.20 -12.39 -0.23
CA LEU A 288 4.94 -13.45 0.47
C LEU A 288 6.44 -13.16 0.52
N ASP A 289 6.96 -12.32 -0.38
CA ASP A 289 8.37 -11.95 -0.37
C ASP A 289 8.74 -11.14 0.87
N VAL A 290 7.78 -10.41 1.47
CA VAL A 290 7.97 -9.76 2.78
C VAL A 290 8.23 -10.81 3.87
N VAL A 291 7.41 -11.88 3.91
CA VAL A 291 7.57 -12.98 4.87
C VAL A 291 8.92 -13.67 4.67
N VAL A 292 9.30 -13.92 3.42
CA VAL A 292 10.57 -14.55 3.06
C VAL A 292 11.76 -13.67 3.45
N ALA A 293 11.67 -12.36 3.25
CA ALA A 293 12.72 -11.42 3.65
C ALA A 293 12.95 -11.46 5.18
N ILE A 294 11.86 -11.49 5.96
CA ILE A 294 11.94 -11.58 7.42
C ILE A 294 12.48 -12.95 7.87
N ASP A 295 12.04 -14.06 7.26
CA ASP A 295 12.56 -15.40 7.58
C ASP A 295 14.05 -15.50 7.26
N LEU A 296 14.46 -15.01 6.09
CA LEU A 296 15.86 -14.97 5.68
C LEU A 296 16.70 -14.13 6.63
N SER A 297 16.20 -12.97 7.07
CA SER A 297 16.85 -12.11 8.06
C SER A 297 17.04 -12.83 9.40
N LYS A 298 16.02 -13.52 9.91
CA LYS A 298 16.11 -14.33 11.14
C LYS A 298 17.14 -15.45 11.02
N ARG A 299 17.14 -16.19 9.90
CA ARG A 299 18.11 -17.27 9.66
C ARG A 299 19.54 -16.75 9.54
N THR A 300 19.73 -15.64 8.84
CA THR A 300 21.03 -14.98 8.69
C THR A 300 21.54 -14.50 10.05
N THR A 301 20.70 -13.85 10.85
CA THR A 301 21.05 -13.37 12.19
C THR A 301 21.40 -14.52 13.13
N ASN A 302 20.64 -15.62 13.11
CA ASN A 302 20.96 -16.81 13.90
C ASN A 302 22.32 -17.39 13.52
N ARG A 303 22.67 -17.39 12.23
CA ARG A 303 24.00 -17.83 11.82
C ARG A 303 25.10 -16.87 12.27
N ILE A 304 24.89 -15.56 12.16
CA ILE A 304 25.85 -14.57 12.65
C ILE A 304 26.12 -14.81 14.15
N ARG A 305 25.08 -15.11 14.94
CA ARG A 305 25.23 -15.48 16.36
C ARG A 305 26.08 -16.73 16.56
N TRP A 306 25.89 -17.78 15.75
CA TRP A 306 26.75 -18.98 15.81
C TRP A 306 28.20 -18.67 15.43
N ASN A 307 28.41 -17.91 14.36
CA ASN A 307 29.75 -17.49 13.95
C ASN A 307 30.45 -16.68 15.06
N PHE A 308 29.72 -15.77 15.70
CA PHE A 308 30.24 -14.97 16.80
C PHE A 308 30.51 -15.83 18.05
N LEU A 309 29.65 -16.81 18.34
CA LEU A 309 29.86 -17.76 19.44
C LEU A 309 31.14 -18.57 19.21
N PHE A 310 31.37 -19.10 18.01
CA PHE A 310 32.62 -19.80 17.69
C PHE A 310 33.84 -18.89 17.87
N ALA A 311 33.77 -17.66 17.34
CA ALA A 311 34.86 -16.69 17.50
C ALA A 311 35.17 -16.38 18.98
N ILE A 312 34.14 -16.22 19.81
CA ILE A 312 34.31 -16.03 21.26
C ILE A 312 34.96 -17.26 21.88
N ILE A 313 34.50 -18.49 21.58
CA ILE A 313 35.05 -19.72 22.15
C ILE A 313 36.54 -19.86 21.81
N TYR A 314 36.94 -19.63 20.55
CA TYR A 314 38.34 -19.70 20.14
C TYR A 314 39.21 -18.71 20.93
N ASN A 315 38.75 -17.47 21.11
CA ASN A 315 39.49 -16.45 21.85
C ASN A 315 39.51 -16.74 23.36
N ALA A 316 38.37 -17.15 23.92
CA ALA A 316 38.22 -17.48 25.33
C ALA A 316 39.10 -18.67 25.75
N VAL A 317 39.33 -19.63 24.85
CA VAL A 317 40.26 -20.75 25.07
C VAL A 317 41.71 -20.34 24.81
N SER A 318 41.98 -19.57 23.74
CA SER A 318 43.35 -19.21 23.35
C SER A 318 44.02 -18.26 24.33
N ILE A 319 43.29 -17.30 24.91
CA ILE A 319 43.86 -16.29 25.83
C ILE A 319 44.43 -16.92 27.10
N PRO A 320 43.71 -17.77 27.86
CA PRO A 320 44.25 -18.42 29.06
C PRO A 320 45.42 -19.37 28.75
N ILE A 321 45.36 -20.08 27.62
CA ILE A 321 46.47 -20.95 27.21
C ILE A 321 47.72 -20.11 26.92
N ALA A 322 47.57 -18.99 26.20
CA ALA A 322 48.67 -18.08 25.90
C ALA A 322 49.20 -17.35 27.16
N ALA A 323 48.31 -17.04 28.11
CA ALA A 323 48.66 -16.45 29.41
C ALA A 323 49.41 -17.43 30.34
N GLY A 324 49.53 -18.71 29.96
CA GLY A 324 50.39 -19.67 30.63
C GLY A 324 49.69 -20.61 31.61
N VAL A 325 48.37 -20.80 31.51
CA VAL A 325 47.64 -21.80 32.33
C VAL A 325 48.27 -23.20 32.23
N PHE A 326 48.86 -23.54 31.09
CA PHE A 326 49.49 -24.84 30.84
C PHE A 326 51.02 -24.87 31.04
N ARG A 327 51.62 -23.77 31.53
CA ARG A 327 53.03 -23.77 31.92
C ARG A 327 53.45 -24.89 32.89
N PRO A 328 52.66 -25.27 33.93
CA PRO A 328 53.08 -26.36 34.82
C PRO A 328 53.21 -27.72 34.11
N PHE A 329 52.57 -27.89 32.95
CA PHE A 329 52.67 -29.07 32.10
C PHE A 329 53.72 -28.93 30.98
N GLY A 330 54.55 -27.88 31.02
CA GLY A 330 55.59 -27.62 30.01
C GLY A 330 55.06 -27.17 28.64
N PHE A 331 53.77 -26.86 28.53
CA PHE A 331 53.13 -26.52 27.27
C PHE A 331 52.95 -25.01 27.13
N ALA A 332 53.44 -24.44 26.03
CA ALA A 332 53.25 -23.04 25.66
C ALA A 332 52.81 -22.98 24.20
N ILE A 333 51.85 -22.11 23.88
CA ILE A 333 51.44 -21.88 22.50
C ILE A 333 52.61 -21.28 21.73
N GLN A 334 53.09 -22.00 20.73
CA GLN A 334 54.06 -21.45 19.77
C GLN A 334 53.33 -20.59 18.72
N PRO A 335 54.00 -19.57 18.11
CA PRO A 335 53.36 -18.66 17.16
C PRO A 335 52.66 -19.36 15.97
N TRP A 336 53.19 -20.48 15.49
CA TRP A 336 52.58 -21.24 14.39
C TRP A 336 51.25 -21.90 14.80
N MET A 337 51.10 -22.29 16.07
CA MET A 337 49.86 -22.88 16.59
C MET A 337 48.76 -21.84 16.68
N ALA A 338 49.10 -20.63 17.13
CA ALA A 338 48.19 -19.50 17.13
C ALA A 338 47.74 -19.16 15.71
N ALA A 339 48.67 -19.12 14.75
CA ALA A 339 48.36 -18.92 13.34
C ALA A 339 47.44 -20.02 12.77
N ALA A 340 47.70 -21.29 13.08
CA ALA A 340 46.86 -22.41 12.65
C ALA A 340 45.44 -22.35 13.25
N ALA A 341 45.33 -22.03 14.54
CA ALA A 341 44.03 -21.86 15.21
C ALA A 341 43.23 -20.70 14.61
N MET A 342 43.89 -19.59 14.30
CA MET A 342 43.28 -18.42 13.64
C MET A 342 42.78 -18.76 12.23
N ALA A 343 43.56 -19.53 11.47
CA ALA A 343 43.18 -20.02 10.15
C ALA A 343 41.98 -20.97 10.22
N MET A 344 42.01 -21.96 11.12
CA MET A 344 40.88 -22.89 11.33
C MET A 344 39.60 -22.19 11.75
N SER A 345 39.69 -21.19 12.63
CA SER A 345 38.55 -20.36 13.04
C SER A 345 37.92 -19.68 11.82
N SER A 346 38.73 -19.06 10.96
CA SER A 346 38.25 -18.39 9.74
C SER A 346 37.56 -19.37 8.78
N VAL A 347 38.14 -20.56 8.57
CA VAL A 347 37.54 -21.61 7.72
C VAL A 347 36.19 -22.07 8.27
N SER A 348 36.07 -22.27 9.59
CA SER A 348 34.81 -22.68 10.21
C SER A 348 33.69 -21.63 10.03
N VAL A 349 34.02 -20.34 10.20
CA VAL A 349 33.08 -19.21 10.05
C VAL A 349 32.67 -19.01 8.59
N VAL A 350 33.62 -19.11 7.65
CA VAL A 350 33.33 -18.99 6.21
C VAL A 350 32.49 -20.18 5.73
N SER A 351 32.81 -21.40 6.16
CA SER A 351 32.06 -22.60 5.82
C SER A 351 30.63 -22.53 6.35
N SER A 352 30.48 -22.12 7.61
CA SER A 352 29.18 -21.82 8.20
C SER A 352 28.44 -20.80 7.34
N SER A 353 29.07 -19.69 6.94
CA SER A 353 28.45 -18.63 6.12
C SER A 353 28.05 -19.08 4.71
N LEU A 354 28.81 -19.98 4.08
CA LEU A 354 28.49 -20.53 2.76
C LEU A 354 27.23 -21.41 2.77
N LEU A 355 26.89 -22.02 3.90
CA LEU A 355 25.70 -22.85 4.06
C LEU A 355 24.37 -22.07 3.85
N LEU A 356 24.41 -20.74 3.61
CA LEU A 356 23.22 -19.85 3.47
C LEU A 356 22.80 -19.91 2.01
N LYS A 357 23.73 -20.24 1.10
CA LYS A 357 23.44 -20.55 -0.30
C LYS A 357 22.50 -21.75 -0.46
N LEU A 358 22.43 -22.63 0.55
CA LEU A 358 21.51 -23.77 0.57
C LEU A 358 20.11 -23.40 1.11
N TYR A 359 19.89 -22.13 1.49
CA TYR A 359 18.57 -21.68 1.90
C TYR A 359 17.60 -21.81 0.71
N LYS A 360 16.54 -22.59 0.91
CA LYS A 360 15.47 -22.76 -0.07
C LYS A 360 14.29 -21.89 0.33
N LYS A 361 13.87 -21.01 -0.58
CA LYS A 361 12.66 -20.19 -0.40
C LYS A 361 11.44 -21.11 -0.15
N PRO A 362 10.65 -20.86 0.89
CA PRO A 362 9.41 -21.61 1.09
C PRO A 362 8.42 -21.28 -0.04
N THR A 363 7.90 -22.31 -0.72
CA THR A 363 6.92 -22.18 -1.80
C THR A 363 5.52 -21.96 -1.23
N ARG A 364 4.61 -21.27 -1.97
CA ARG A 364 3.18 -21.09 -1.62
C ARG A 364 2.52 -22.38 -1.08
N MET A 365 2.68 -23.48 -1.81
CA MET A 365 2.15 -24.80 -1.40
C MET A 365 2.68 -25.31 -0.06
N SER A 366 3.93 -24.99 0.29
CA SER A 366 4.54 -25.40 1.56
C SER A 366 4.05 -24.56 2.74
N LEU A 367 3.53 -23.36 2.46
CA LEU A 367 3.07 -22.40 3.47
C LEU A 367 1.57 -22.56 3.76
N MET A 368 0.80 -23.06 2.79
CA MET A 368 -0.59 -23.48 2.94
C MET A 368 -0.68 -24.74 3.82
N THR A 369 -0.67 -24.52 5.13
CA THR A 369 -0.75 -25.57 6.15
C THR A 369 -2.21 -25.84 6.55
N ARG A 370 -2.50 -27.01 7.13
CA ARG A 370 -3.83 -27.32 7.67
C ARG A 370 -4.31 -26.27 8.69
N GLU A 371 -3.38 -25.72 9.45
CA GLU A 371 -3.62 -24.62 10.39
C GLU A 371 -4.07 -23.32 9.68
N PHE A 372 -3.51 -23.02 8.51
CA PHE A 372 -3.92 -21.88 7.70
C PHE A 372 -5.37 -22.04 7.22
N TYR A 373 -5.75 -23.20 6.68
CA TYR A 373 -7.14 -23.44 6.26
C TYR A 373 -8.13 -23.35 7.43
N ALA A 374 -7.74 -23.80 8.63
CA ALA A 374 -8.56 -23.63 9.82
C ALA A 374 -8.69 -22.14 10.23
N HIS A 375 -7.61 -21.37 10.07
CA HIS A 375 -7.62 -19.92 10.31
C HIS A 375 -8.50 -19.19 9.29
N GLU A 376 -8.40 -19.51 8.00
CA GLU A 376 -9.22 -18.95 6.93
C GLU A 376 -10.70 -19.24 7.16
N ALA A 377 -11.06 -20.47 7.52
CA ALA A 377 -12.43 -20.81 7.90
C ALA A 377 -12.93 -20.01 9.12
N LYS A 378 -12.06 -19.70 10.08
CA LYS A 378 -12.40 -18.86 11.22
C LYS A 378 -12.62 -17.40 10.81
N LEU A 379 -11.84 -16.88 9.87
CA LEU A 379 -12.03 -15.52 9.33
C LEU A 379 -13.38 -15.37 8.63
N LEU A 380 -13.82 -16.39 7.88
CA LEU A 380 -15.13 -16.40 7.24
C LEU A 380 -16.30 -16.37 8.25
N LEU A 381 -16.08 -16.87 9.46
CA LEU A 381 -17.06 -16.88 10.56
C LEU A 381 -16.93 -15.66 11.49
N ALA A 382 -15.91 -14.81 11.30
CA ALA A 382 -15.65 -13.67 12.18
C ALA A 382 -16.71 -12.57 12.02
N THR A 383 -17.08 -11.95 13.13
CA THR A 383 -18.03 -10.83 13.19
C THR A 383 -17.30 -9.49 13.11
N ASP A 384 -18.00 -8.42 12.72
CA ASP A 384 -17.38 -7.11 12.50
C ASP A 384 -16.75 -6.47 13.75
N ASP A 385 -17.14 -6.92 14.95
CA ASP A 385 -16.63 -6.44 16.23
C ASP A 385 -15.16 -6.86 16.50
N ASP A 386 -14.60 -7.81 15.74
CA ASP A 386 -13.23 -8.30 15.95
C ASP A 386 -12.15 -7.33 15.41
N VAL A 387 -12.54 -6.34 14.60
CA VAL A 387 -11.62 -5.38 13.95
C VAL A 387 -11.75 -4.00 14.60
N ILE A 388 -10.68 -3.60 15.29
CA ILE A 388 -10.57 -2.26 15.89
C ILE A 388 -10.10 -1.30 14.81
N VAL A 389 -10.99 -0.39 14.41
CA VAL A 389 -10.70 0.67 13.43
C VAL A 389 -10.64 2.01 14.15
N GLN A 390 -9.52 2.70 13.99
CA GLN A 390 -9.31 4.06 14.47
C GLN A 390 -9.24 4.99 13.27
N ARG A 391 -9.88 6.16 13.37
CA ARG A 391 -9.93 7.16 12.30
C ARG A 391 -8.95 8.28 12.63
N GLY A 392 -8.23 8.76 11.61
CA GLY A 392 -7.35 9.92 11.75
C GLY A 392 -6.29 9.80 12.87
N MET A 393 -6.05 10.92 13.58
CA MET A 393 -5.11 11.02 14.71
C MET A 393 -5.83 11.26 16.04
N ASP A 394 -7.00 10.66 16.24
CA ASP A 394 -7.83 10.92 17.43
C ASP A 394 -7.15 10.51 18.76
N ASP A 395 -6.07 9.72 18.72
CA ASP A 395 -5.25 9.33 19.87
C ASP A 395 -4.06 10.29 20.19
N MET A 396 -4.17 11.58 19.88
CA MET A 396 -3.25 12.58 20.46
C MET A 396 -3.60 12.91 21.93
N ASP A 397 -4.52 12.17 22.55
CA ASP A 397 -4.80 12.29 23.98
C ASP A 397 -3.92 11.37 24.83
N MET A 398 -3.32 12.01 25.83
CA MET A 398 -2.33 11.49 26.77
C MET A 398 -2.77 10.19 27.47
N HIS A 399 -2.08 9.08 27.19
CA HIS A 399 -1.90 8.04 28.20
C HIS A 399 -0.79 8.46 29.17
N PHE A 400 -1.16 9.30 30.13
CA PHE A 400 -0.41 9.51 31.36
C PHE A 400 -0.79 8.36 32.31
N ASP A 401 0.03 7.32 32.39
CA ASP A 401 -0.11 6.29 33.42
C ASP A 401 0.06 6.94 34.82
N PRO A 402 -0.95 6.95 35.70
CA PRO A 402 -0.84 7.57 37.02
C PRO A 402 -0.16 6.67 38.06
N SER A 403 0.50 5.58 37.64
CA SER A 403 1.07 4.57 38.55
C SER A 403 2.60 4.64 38.71
N SER A 404 3.29 5.62 38.11
CA SER A 404 4.75 5.75 38.22
C SER A 404 5.26 7.03 38.91
N SER A 405 4.37 7.91 39.39
CA SER A 405 4.72 9.21 40.01
C SER A 405 4.55 9.27 41.53
N MET A 406 4.66 8.14 42.24
CA MET A 406 4.75 8.13 43.72
C MET A 406 6.16 7.80 44.25
N MET A 407 7.12 7.52 43.39
CA MET A 407 8.50 7.12 43.76
C MET A 407 9.59 8.13 43.37
N SER A 408 9.22 9.38 43.02
CA SER A 408 10.19 10.48 42.82
C SER A 408 9.98 11.70 43.72
N LEU A 409 8.94 11.70 44.58
CA LEU A 409 8.67 12.77 45.53
C LEU A 409 9.22 12.52 46.95
N VAL A 410 9.88 11.39 47.20
CA VAL A 410 10.42 11.01 48.53
C VAL A 410 11.93 11.24 48.67
N SER A 411 12.65 11.67 47.63
CA SER A 411 14.10 11.96 47.72
C SER A 411 14.46 13.44 47.97
N THR A 412 13.48 14.33 48.21
CA THR A 412 13.74 15.77 48.49
C THR A 412 13.50 16.16 49.95
N LEU A 413 13.25 15.21 50.87
CA LEU A 413 13.01 15.48 52.29
C LEU A 413 14.04 14.83 53.24
N ARG A 414 15.32 14.95 52.89
CA ARG A 414 16.43 14.77 53.87
C ARG A 414 17.47 15.86 53.68
N GLY A 415 17.23 16.99 54.36
CA GLY A 415 18.19 18.08 54.45
C GLY A 415 17.70 19.21 55.32
N SER A 416 17.62 19.02 56.65
CA SER A 416 17.54 20.14 57.59
C SER A 416 17.90 19.75 59.02
N THR A 417 19.18 19.49 59.30
CA THR A 417 19.79 19.78 60.62
C THR A 417 21.30 19.92 60.44
N GLN A 418 21.80 21.13 60.35
CA GLN A 418 22.79 21.68 61.31
C GLN A 418 23.30 23.05 60.86
N SER A 419 23.34 23.91 61.87
CA SER A 419 23.55 25.35 61.89
C SER A 419 25.03 25.74 61.96
N MET A 420 25.33 26.95 61.45
CA MET A 420 26.26 27.98 61.97
C MET A 420 27.67 27.55 62.44
N PHE A 421 28.73 28.01 61.74
CA PHE A 421 29.67 29.02 62.24
C PHE A 421 30.79 29.39 61.22
N SER A 422 30.97 30.70 61.06
CA SER A 422 32.20 31.50 60.85
C SER A 422 33.28 31.23 59.77
N THR A 423 33.51 32.33 59.02
CA THR A 423 34.78 33.04 58.73
C THR A 423 35.73 32.68 57.58
N ARG A 424 35.89 33.69 56.71
CA ARG A 424 37.11 34.25 56.05
C ARG A 424 38.01 33.32 55.21
N SER A 425 38.13 33.65 53.92
CA SER A 425 39.42 34.09 53.34
C SER A 425 39.23 34.71 51.94
N HIS A 426 39.94 35.83 51.74
CA HIS A 426 40.16 36.62 50.53
C HIS A 426 41.07 35.91 49.51
N ARG A 427 40.86 36.16 48.20
CA ARG A 427 41.85 36.58 47.15
C ARG A 427 41.19 36.46 45.77
N ASP A 428 40.78 37.56 45.12
CA ASP A 428 41.51 38.45 44.19
C ASP A 428 41.90 37.83 42.84
N GLY A 429 41.46 38.44 41.73
CA GLY A 429 41.80 37.94 40.38
C GLY A 429 41.10 38.51 39.13
N ARG A 430 40.85 39.83 39.07
CA ARG A 430 40.91 40.73 37.88
C ARG A 430 40.11 40.45 36.57
N VAL A 431 39.37 41.49 36.20
CA VAL A 431 38.58 41.79 34.98
C VAL A 431 39.47 42.21 33.79
N GLN A 432 39.08 41.91 32.53
CA GLN A 432 39.04 42.90 31.42
C GLN A 432 38.31 42.41 30.15
N LEU A 433 37.23 43.14 29.83
CA LEU A 433 36.62 43.30 28.50
C LEU A 433 37.46 44.29 27.67
N LEU A 434 37.49 44.13 26.34
CA LEU A 434 37.52 45.24 25.36
C LEU A 434 37.24 44.73 23.94
N THR A 435 36.77 45.66 23.11
CA THR A 435 35.91 45.55 21.92
C THR A 435 36.61 45.96 20.61
N SER A 436 36.35 45.25 19.48
CA SER A 436 36.18 45.72 18.05
C SER A 436 37.36 46.44 17.32
N PRO A 437 37.31 46.76 15.98
CA PRO A 437 36.74 46.12 14.77
C PRO A 437 37.65 46.14 13.48
N ALA A 438 37.17 45.49 12.40
CA ALA A 438 37.23 45.78 10.94
C ALA A 438 38.54 46.08 10.15
N LYS A 439 38.74 45.41 8.99
CA LYS A 439 38.79 46.02 7.63
C LYS A 439 38.94 45.01 6.46
N ARG A 440 38.37 45.42 5.32
CA ARG A 440 38.29 44.82 3.97
C ARG A 440 39.62 44.89 3.20
N HIS A 441 39.76 44.08 2.14
CA HIS A 441 40.26 44.56 0.84
C HIS A 441 39.70 43.75 -0.35
N LEU A 442 39.43 44.49 -1.44
CA LEU A 442 38.92 44.13 -2.77
C LEU A 442 40.05 44.06 -3.80
N GLY A 443 39.77 43.46 -4.97
CA GLY A 443 40.39 43.70 -6.28
C GLY A 443 40.44 42.42 -7.14
N GLU A 444 39.54 42.17 -8.11
CA GLU A 444 39.51 42.66 -9.53
C GLU A 444 40.74 42.20 -10.35
N SER A 445 40.67 41.78 -11.64
CA SER A 445 39.62 41.74 -12.66
C SER A 445 40.10 40.95 -13.92
N ASP A 446 39.21 40.87 -14.92
CA ASP A 446 39.41 40.70 -16.39
C ASP A 446 38.92 39.34 -16.96
N ALA A 447 37.71 39.26 -17.54
CA ALA A 447 37.25 39.73 -18.88
C ALA A 447 37.65 38.72 -19.99
N LEU A 448 36.90 38.33 -21.03
CA LEU A 448 35.74 38.78 -21.83
C LEU A 448 35.33 37.50 -22.64
N THR A 449 34.11 37.22 -23.13
CA THR A 449 33.30 37.82 -24.23
C THR A 449 32.07 36.87 -24.38
N SER A 450 30.82 37.34 -24.19
CA SER A 450 29.79 37.67 -25.22
C SER A 450 29.52 36.54 -26.24
N THR A 451 28.33 35.99 -26.42
CA THR A 451 27.06 36.52 -27.01
C THR A 451 26.11 35.30 -27.10
N ASP A 452 24.79 35.32 -27.19
CA ASP A 452 23.69 36.28 -27.13
C ASP A 452 22.38 35.42 -27.09
N GLU A 453 21.28 36.09 -26.76
CA GLU A 453 19.89 35.75 -27.14
C GLU A 453 19.01 34.81 -26.27
N TYR A 454 18.19 35.48 -25.47
CA TYR A 454 16.72 35.62 -25.61
C TYR A 454 15.77 34.56 -25.01
N THR A 455 15.06 35.02 -23.96
CA THR A 455 13.61 34.81 -23.61
C THR A 455 13.08 33.41 -23.32
N ASP A 456 12.10 33.18 -22.44
CA ASP A 456 11.41 33.91 -21.38
C ASP A 456 10.42 32.90 -20.73
N VAL A 457 9.97 33.20 -19.51
CA VAL A 457 8.69 32.78 -18.88
C VAL A 457 8.47 31.35 -18.30
N SER A 458 8.36 31.35 -16.96
CA SER A 458 7.43 30.66 -16.02
C SER A 458 7.17 29.15 -16.14
N SER A 459 7.44 28.30 -15.14
CA SER A 459 6.78 28.18 -13.82
C SER A 459 5.25 28.05 -13.86
N ASP A 460 4.75 26.82 -13.68
CA ASP A 460 3.66 26.44 -12.76
C ASP A 460 3.38 24.93 -12.91
N GLN A 461 3.83 24.11 -11.95
CA GLN A 461 3.01 23.52 -10.88
C GLN A 461 1.82 22.68 -11.40
N TYR A 462 2.04 21.37 -11.52
CA TYR A 462 0.98 20.37 -11.55
C TYR A 462 1.15 19.42 -10.35
N TRP A 463 0.17 19.48 -9.44
CA TRP A 463 -0.07 18.46 -8.42
C TRP A 463 -0.99 17.40 -9.04
N SER A 464 -0.48 16.19 -9.28
CA SER A 464 -1.32 15.03 -9.59
C SER A 464 -1.70 14.32 -8.28
N THR A 465 -3.00 14.22 -8.05
CA THR A 465 -3.60 13.41 -6.99
C THR A 465 -3.73 11.98 -7.50
N GLU A 466 -2.73 11.14 -7.24
CA GLU A 466 -2.80 9.68 -7.41
C GLU A 466 -3.11 9.03 -6.05
N GLY A 467 -4.27 8.38 -5.99
CA GLY A 467 -4.67 7.53 -4.87
C GLY A 467 -4.12 6.13 -5.08
N ASP A 468 -3.28 5.68 -4.15
CA ASP A 468 -2.68 4.35 -4.12
C ASP A 468 -2.94 3.67 -2.77
N PHE A 469 -3.22 2.37 -2.85
CA PHE A 469 -3.61 1.45 -1.77
C PHE A 469 -2.40 0.90 -0.99
N VAL A 470 -2.62 0.57 0.30
CA VAL A 470 -1.64 -0.06 1.21
C VAL A 470 -2.28 -1.27 1.90
N VAL A 471 -1.53 -2.36 2.07
CA VAL A 471 -1.83 -3.48 3.01
C VAL A 471 -0.96 -3.36 4.26
#